data_AF-A2X4F8-F1
#
_entry.id   AF-A2X4F8-F1
#
_cell.length_a   1.000
_cell.length_b   1.000
_cell.length_c   1.000
_cell.angle_alpha   90.00
_cell.angle_beta   90.00
_cell.angle_gamma   90.00
#
_symmetry.space_group_name_H-M   'P 1'
#
loop_
_entity.id
_entity.type
_entity.pdbx_description
1 polymer ?
#
loop_
_entity_poly.entity_id
_entity_poly.type
_entity_poly.pdbx_seq_one_letter_code
_entity_poly.pdbx_strand_id
1 'polypeptide(L)'
;MSASNKLQFTPRSSLFQGNEINFSKLYLHHTPAGPRRDQSGLTGNNRETGLGPLVVNNWPVYDGIGRDAKVVARAQGLHIYAGNWHNSFSLVFEDERCVMYTVNFFKYV
;
A
#
# COMPACT_ATOMS: atom_id res chain seq x y z
N MET A 1 -23.12 10.91 -40.76
CA MET A 1 -21.96 10.83 -39.84
C MET A 1 -22.47 10.42 -38.47
N SER A 2 -22.10 9.24 -37.99
CA SER A 2 -22.05 8.89 -36.56
C SER A 2 -21.31 7.56 -36.46
N ALA A 3 -20.04 7.60 -36.08
CA ALA A 3 -19.30 6.40 -35.75
C ALA A 3 -19.60 6.08 -34.28
N SER A 4 -20.36 5.02 -34.04
CA SER A 4 -20.53 4.47 -32.70
C SER A 4 -19.19 3.99 -32.17
N ASN A 5 -18.59 4.74 -31.24
CA ASN A 5 -17.46 4.26 -30.45
C ASN A 5 -17.95 3.13 -29.53
N LYS A 6 -17.84 1.89 -30.02
CA LYS A 6 -17.98 0.70 -29.18
C LYS A 6 -16.72 0.61 -28.31
N LEU A 7 -16.88 0.87 -27.01
CA LEU A 7 -15.91 0.44 -25.99
C LEU A 7 -15.67 -1.06 -26.19
N GLN A 8 -14.54 -1.42 -26.78
CA GLN A 8 -14.10 -2.79 -26.94
C GLN A 8 -13.25 -3.18 -25.74
N PHE A 9 -13.68 -4.20 -25.01
CA PHE A 9 -12.79 -4.97 -24.16
C PHE A 9 -12.12 -6.02 -25.05
N THR A 10 -10.82 -5.90 -25.24
CA THR A 10 -10.01 -6.99 -25.80
C THR A 10 -9.82 -8.03 -24.69
N PRO A 11 -10.34 -9.26 -24.83
CA PRO A 11 -9.96 -10.34 -23.93
C PRO A 11 -8.47 -10.62 -24.17
N ARG A 12 -7.64 -10.37 -23.17
CA ARG A 12 -6.20 -10.71 -23.26
C ARG A 12 -6.08 -12.23 -23.30
N SER A 13 -5.78 -12.78 -24.48
CA SER A 13 -5.45 -14.20 -24.69
C SER A 13 -3.94 -14.48 -24.65
N SER A 14 -3.15 -13.63 -23.98
CA SER A 14 -1.77 -13.97 -23.66
C SER A 14 -1.77 -14.72 -22.32
N LEU A 15 -1.39 -16.00 -22.33
CA LEU A 15 -0.85 -16.64 -21.12
C LEU A 15 0.27 -15.73 -20.62
N PHE A 16 0.00 -14.99 -19.56
CA PHE A 16 1.06 -14.29 -18.86
C PHE A 16 1.99 -15.36 -18.32
N GLN A 17 3.21 -15.44 -18.84
CA GLN A 17 4.32 -15.97 -18.05
C GLN A 17 4.73 -14.87 -17.06
N GLY A 18 3.80 -14.57 -16.14
CA GLY A 18 4.11 -13.80 -14.95
C GLY A 18 4.72 -14.75 -13.94
N ASN A 19 5.83 -14.36 -13.33
CA ASN A 19 6.23 -15.02 -12.09
C ASN A 19 5.14 -14.70 -11.06
N GLU A 20 4.35 -15.71 -10.69
CA GLU A 20 3.42 -15.57 -9.58
C GLU A 20 4.23 -15.59 -8.28
N ILE A 21 4.28 -14.45 -7.58
CA ILE A 21 4.88 -14.39 -6.26
C ILE A 21 3.77 -14.47 -5.22
N ASN A 22 3.65 -15.65 -4.62
CA ASN A 22 2.72 -15.88 -3.52
C ASN A 22 3.35 -15.45 -2.20
N PHE A 23 2.98 -14.25 -1.74
CA PHE A 23 3.27 -13.81 -0.38
C PHE A 23 2.17 -14.30 0.56
N SER A 24 2.44 -15.37 1.31
CA SER A 24 1.53 -15.82 2.37
C SER A 24 2.05 -15.33 3.73
N LYS A 25 1.12 -14.92 4.61
CA LYS A 25 1.42 -14.56 6.02
C LYS A 25 2.38 -13.36 6.19
N LEU A 26 2.21 -12.31 5.40
CA LEU A 26 2.88 -11.03 5.66
C LEU A 26 2.07 -10.21 6.69
N TYR A 27 2.78 -9.60 7.63
CA TYR A 27 2.20 -8.80 8.70
C TYR A 27 2.71 -7.37 8.63
N LEU A 28 1.84 -6.44 8.24
CA LEU A 28 2.14 -5.00 8.20
C LEU A 28 1.97 -4.42 9.61
N HIS A 29 3.03 -3.79 10.13
CA HIS A 29 2.97 -3.08 11.41
C HIS A 29 2.95 -1.57 11.20
N HIS A 30 2.03 -0.92 11.92
CA HIS A 30 1.86 0.52 11.93
C HIS A 30 2.05 1.02 13.36
N THR A 31 3.10 1.82 13.57
CA THR A 31 3.49 2.39 14.88
C THR A 31 3.32 3.91 14.86
N PRO A 32 2.09 4.44 15.06
CA PRO A 32 1.79 5.86 14.88
C PRO A 32 2.45 6.80 15.90
N ALA A 33 2.86 6.28 17.06
CA ALA A 33 3.34 7.08 18.19
C ALA A 33 4.46 6.36 18.98
N GLY A 34 5.09 7.09 19.91
CA GLY A 34 6.17 6.57 20.74
C GLY A 34 7.58 6.81 20.17
N PRO A 35 8.62 6.12 20.70
CA PRO A 35 10.01 6.33 20.31
C PRO A 35 10.42 5.63 19.00
N ARG A 36 9.60 4.71 18.48
CA ARG A 36 9.88 3.92 17.26
C ARG A 36 8.82 4.16 16.19
N ARG A 37 8.52 5.44 15.93
CA ARG A 37 7.51 5.80 14.92
C ARG A 37 8.04 5.40 13.55
N ASP A 38 7.19 4.77 12.77
CA ASP A 38 7.46 4.34 11.41
C ASP A 38 6.69 5.19 10.38
N GLN A 39 6.23 6.37 10.82
CA GLN A 39 5.48 7.31 10.01
C GLN A 39 5.56 8.75 10.54
N SER A 40 5.23 9.70 9.68
CA SER A 40 5.19 11.13 10.02
C SER A 40 3.95 11.80 9.43
N GLY A 41 3.22 12.54 10.27
CA GLY A 41 2.16 13.43 9.81
C GLY A 41 2.73 14.65 9.09
N LEU A 42 2.13 15.01 7.96
CA LEU A 42 2.51 16.17 7.15
C LEU A 42 1.51 17.32 7.27
N THR A 43 0.24 17.01 7.46
CA THR A 43 -0.83 18.01 7.58
C THR A 43 -1.67 17.76 8.83
N GLY A 44 -2.23 18.84 9.38
CA GLY A 44 -3.23 18.77 10.44
C GLY A 44 -4.63 18.45 9.89
N ASN A 45 -5.57 18.19 10.80
CA ASN A 45 -6.97 18.05 10.43
C ASN A 45 -7.63 19.42 10.19
N ASN A 46 -8.51 19.46 9.20
CA ASN A 46 -9.48 20.54 9.09
C ASN A 46 -10.39 20.52 10.33
N ARG A 47 -10.60 21.68 10.97
CA ARG A 47 -11.34 21.77 12.24
C ARG A 47 -12.85 21.54 12.10
N GLU A 48 -13.41 21.83 10.95
CA GLU A 48 -14.86 21.71 10.69
C GLU A 48 -15.22 20.29 10.24
N THR A 49 -14.37 19.67 9.42
CA THR A 49 -14.68 18.38 8.78
C THR A 49 -13.91 17.20 9.37
N GLY A 50 -12.81 17.45 10.11
CA GLY A 50 -11.88 16.42 10.56
C GLY A 50 -11.02 15.81 9.44
N LEU A 51 -11.24 16.21 8.18
CA LEU A 51 -10.56 15.67 7.00
C LEU A 51 -9.19 16.31 6.77
N GLY A 52 -8.37 15.65 5.95
CA GLY A 52 -7.10 16.21 5.49
C GLY A 52 -5.82 15.75 6.18
N PRO A 53 -5.81 15.03 7.34
CA PRO A 53 -4.57 14.42 7.83
C PRO A 53 -3.92 13.56 6.74
N LEU A 54 -2.72 13.95 6.34
CA LEU A 54 -1.84 13.24 5.42
C LEU A 54 -0.63 12.77 6.21
N VAL A 55 -0.28 11.51 6.04
CA VAL A 55 0.80 10.85 6.78
C VAL A 55 1.64 10.05 5.80
N VAL A 56 2.96 10.24 5.84
CA VAL A 56 3.92 9.40 5.10
C VAL A 56 4.37 8.24 5.99
N ASN A 57 4.52 7.06 5.40
CA ASN A 57 4.85 5.84 6.11
C ASN A 57 6.10 5.13 5.56
N ASN A 58 6.78 4.43 6.47
CA ASN A 58 7.88 3.52 6.21
C ASN A 58 7.70 2.27 7.09
N TRP A 59 6.54 1.64 6.93
CA TRP A 59 6.04 0.58 7.80
C TRP A 59 6.77 -0.74 7.59
N PRO A 60 7.30 -1.39 8.64
CA PRO A 60 7.91 -2.69 8.52
C PRO A 60 6.86 -3.77 8.20
N VAL A 61 7.21 -4.68 7.29
CA VAL A 61 6.43 -5.87 6.96
C VAL A 61 7.20 -7.09 7.43
N TYR A 62 6.56 -7.89 8.27
CA TYR A 62 7.15 -9.07 8.89
C TYR A 62 6.70 -10.36 8.19
N ASP A 63 7.56 -11.39 8.23
CA ASP A 63 7.29 -12.75 7.72
C ASP A 63 6.49 -13.64 8.69
N GLY A 64 6.18 -13.13 9.88
CA GLY A 64 5.50 -13.90 10.92
C GLY A 64 4.98 -13.03 12.06
N ILE A 65 4.38 -13.69 13.06
CA ILE A 65 3.91 -13.08 14.30
C ILE A 65 4.93 -13.41 15.40
N GLY A 66 5.22 -12.45 16.28
CA GLY A 66 6.01 -12.67 17.49
C GLY A 66 7.33 -11.91 17.50
N ARG A 67 8.13 -12.15 18.53
CA ARG A 67 9.39 -11.41 18.76
C ARG A 67 10.51 -11.77 17.78
N ASP A 68 10.45 -12.98 17.21
CA ASP A 68 11.47 -13.51 16.31
C ASP A 68 11.13 -13.27 14.83
N ALA A 69 9.98 -12.65 14.55
CA ALA A 69 9.57 -12.30 13.20
C ALA A 69 10.56 -11.29 12.58
N LYS A 70 10.92 -11.51 11.32
CA LYS A 70 11.90 -10.71 10.62
C LYS A 70 11.22 -9.73 9.69
N VAL A 71 11.79 -8.52 9.57
CA VAL A 71 11.38 -7.58 8.53
C VAL A 71 11.85 -8.16 7.20
N VAL A 72 10.93 -8.29 6.26
CA VAL A 72 11.20 -8.79 4.89
C VAL A 72 10.90 -7.76 3.82
N ALA A 73 10.12 -6.74 4.17
CA ALA A 73 9.84 -5.60 3.31
C ALA A 73 9.47 -4.37 4.12
N ARG A 74 9.36 -3.23 3.44
CA ARG A 74 8.82 -1.99 3.97
C ARG A 74 7.72 -1.48 3.05
N ALA A 75 6.57 -1.16 3.63
CA ALA A 75 5.52 -0.42 2.94
C ALA A 75 5.85 1.07 3.03
N GLN A 76 6.31 1.63 1.91
CA GLN A 76 6.76 3.00 1.78
C GLN A 76 5.79 3.80 0.93
N GLY A 77 5.19 4.84 1.51
CA GLY A 77 4.14 5.60 0.84
C GLY A 77 3.45 6.58 1.76
N LEU A 78 2.14 6.71 1.59
CA LEU A 78 1.30 7.65 2.31
C LEU A 78 -0.10 7.13 2.57
N HIS A 79 -0.76 7.75 3.56
CA HIS A 79 -2.20 7.66 3.73
C HIS A 79 -2.81 9.00 4.08
N ILE A 80 -4.02 9.21 3.57
CA ILE A 80 -4.81 10.42 3.75
C ILE A 80 -6.20 10.09 4.29
N TYR A 81 -6.70 10.91 5.22
CA TYR A 81 -8.07 10.81 5.70
C TYR A 81 -8.99 11.72 4.88
N ALA A 82 -9.79 11.11 4.02
CA ALA A 82 -10.71 11.79 3.09
C ALA A 82 -12.14 11.22 3.21
N GLY A 83 -12.62 11.05 4.43
CA GLY A 83 -13.87 10.36 4.80
C GLY A 83 -13.61 8.94 5.28
N ASN A 84 -12.62 8.28 4.69
CA ASN A 84 -11.97 7.08 5.22
C ASN A 84 -10.46 7.15 4.94
N TRP A 85 -9.68 6.26 5.56
CA TRP A 85 -8.24 6.17 5.29
C TRP A 85 -7.99 5.55 3.92
N HIS A 86 -7.41 6.36 3.02
CA HIS A 86 -6.90 5.91 1.73
C HIS A 86 -5.39 5.72 1.82
N ASN A 87 -4.86 4.60 1.33
CA ASN A 87 -3.45 4.23 1.46
C ASN A 87 -2.86 3.91 0.08
N SER A 88 -1.70 4.50 -0.20
CA SER A 88 -0.93 4.21 -1.41
C SER A 88 0.53 4.05 -1.01
N PHE A 89 1.09 2.88 -1.30
CA PHE A 89 2.48 2.57 -0.96
C PHE A 89 3.08 1.56 -1.93
N SER A 90 4.41 1.51 -1.92
CA SER A 90 5.17 0.42 -2.53
C SER A 90 5.69 -0.52 -1.46
N LEU A 91 5.61 -1.82 -1.72
CA LEU A 91 6.31 -2.85 -0.97
C LEU A 91 7.75 -2.94 -1.51
N VAL A 92 8.69 -2.53 -0.67
CA VAL A 92 10.13 -2.57 -0.93
C VAL A 92 10.72 -3.71 -0.12
N PHE A 93 11.05 -4.82 -0.76
CA PHE A 93 11.63 -6.00 -0.11
C PHE A 93 13.09 -5.75 0.28
N GLU A 94 13.54 -6.35 1.39
CA GLU A 94 14.93 -6.22 1.86
C GLU A 94 15.90 -7.14 1.08
N ASP A 95 15.40 -8.22 0.45
CA ASP A 95 16.20 -9.08 -0.42
C ASP A 95 16.30 -8.46 -1.83
N GLU A 96 17.53 -8.25 -2.31
CA GLU A 96 17.85 -7.69 -3.63
C GLU A 96 17.27 -8.48 -4.81
N ARG A 97 16.86 -9.74 -4.57
CA ARG A 97 16.24 -10.60 -5.59
C ARG A 97 14.74 -10.36 -5.77
N CYS A 98 14.11 -9.58 -4.90
CA CYS A 98 12.70 -9.25 -4.97
C CYS A 98 12.49 -7.86 -5.59
N VAL A 99 11.68 -7.80 -6.66
CA VAL A 99 11.37 -6.56 -7.38
C VAL A 99 10.46 -5.68 -6.52
N MET A 100 10.58 -4.35 -6.63
CA MET A 100 9.66 -3.39 -6.00
C MET A 100 8.26 -3.52 -6.62
N TYR A 101 7.22 -3.57 -5.78
CA TYR A 101 5.83 -3.58 -6.22
C TYR A 101 5.09 -2.36 -5.66
N THR A 102 4.38 -1.62 -6.51
CA THR A 102 3.44 -0.59 -6.05
C THR A 102 2.06 -1.22 -5.85
N VAL A 103 1.49 -1.08 -4.66
CA VAL A 103 0.19 -1.63 -4.31
C VAL A 103 -0.72 -0.50 -3.82
N ASN A 104 -1.84 -0.29 -4.52
CA ASN A 104 -2.85 0.67 -4.10
C ASN A 104 -3.98 -0.08 -3.39
N PHE A 105 -4.18 0.18 -2.09
CA PHE A 105 -5.27 -0.40 -1.34
C PHE A 105 -6.41 0.61 -1.21
N PHE A 106 -7.55 0.27 -1.80
CA PHE A 106 -8.82 0.95 -1.58
C PHE A 106 -9.66 0.07 -0.66
N LYS A 107 -9.76 0.42 0.63
CA LYS A 107 -10.79 -0.19 1.48
C LYS A 107 -12.07 0.61 1.30
N TYR A 108 -12.98 0.11 0.47
CA TYR A 108 -14.38 0.51 0.54
C TYR A 108 -14.95 -0.10 1.82
N VAL A 109 -15.40 0.75 2.75
CA VAL A 109 -16.20 0.34 3.91
C VAL A 109 -17.64 0.67 3.59
#